data_AF-A0A2E3G8B8-F1
#
_entry.id   AF-A0A2E3G8B8-F1
#
_cell.length_a   1.000
_cell.length_b   1.000
_cell.length_c   1.000
_cell.angle_alpha   90.00
_cell.angle_beta   90.00
_cell.angle_gamma   90.00
#
_symmetry.space_group_name_H-M   'P 1'
#
loop_
_entity.id
_entity.type
_entity.pdbx_description
1 polymer ?
#
loop_
_entity_poly.entity_id
_entity_poly.type
_entity_poly.pdbx_seq_one_letter_code
_entity_poly.pdbx_strand_id
1 'polypeptide(L)'
;MRRYNIDNYLTEMSAPEAEQLFGLTDRYTAADVKKIWRKLSLQHHPDKGGSTEMMKKVNAAYDLLKSGGTVKKMSQQDKAAKYWKKINKNRDIAKKHIEKEFDSSIYVKHLETVTGLKFEIDNEEIVVPNTSPIVMLKVRFKSVKGYDTFDLSLTIHMPSLTQSLSGQDQKEEYEVTFSGDAILSGKKYKLYHRNRGIRYINSLDISDPELLFPKAKIKRHMKTSSKKSLKKRDVEAYFRTAKRARTTSQGDYAIELKDEGMYIIVTRQVFMRKGLYRIGLYKRRGQYSYDAINEYIALVPEGPNEFLEMLEELGKSKSTDVIRILKKYKNKIEDMHVRVSKL
;
A
#
# COMPACT_ATOMS: atom_id res chain seq x y z
N MET A 1 -36.10 28.54 74.11
CA MET A 1 -35.22 27.35 74.12
C MET A 1 -34.83 27.00 72.69
N ARG A 2 -33.58 27.24 72.30
CA ARG A 2 -33.04 26.79 71.01
C ARG A 2 -32.73 25.30 71.12
N ARG A 3 -33.36 24.47 70.28
CA ARG A 3 -32.95 23.07 70.07
C ARG A 3 -31.69 23.08 69.21
N TYR A 4 -30.57 22.64 69.78
CA TYR A 4 -29.36 22.30 69.06
C TYR A 4 -29.62 21.06 68.20
N ASN A 5 -29.27 21.10 66.92
CA ASN A 5 -29.27 19.94 66.02
C ASN A 5 -27.82 19.40 65.90
N ILE A 6 -27.69 18.07 65.91
CA ILE A 6 -26.51 17.30 66.37
C ILE A 6 -25.69 16.81 65.17
N ASP A 7 -25.32 17.69 64.25
CA ASP A 7 -24.57 17.30 63.03
C ASP A 7 -23.25 18.08 62.89
N ASN A 8 -22.45 18.12 63.96
CA ASN A 8 -21.04 18.51 63.89
C ASN A 8 -20.18 17.37 64.43
N TYR A 9 -19.03 17.14 63.76
CA TYR A 9 -17.98 16.13 63.98
C TYR A 9 -17.97 14.91 63.04
N LEU A 10 -17.92 15.16 61.73
CA LEU A 10 -17.12 14.33 60.82
C LEU A 10 -15.93 15.19 60.37
N THR A 11 -14.76 14.87 60.90
CA THR A 11 -13.47 15.49 60.58
C THR A 11 -13.28 15.50 59.06
N GLU A 12 -13.19 16.68 58.44
CA GLU A 12 -12.77 16.79 57.05
C GLU A 12 -11.35 16.23 56.94
N MET A 13 -11.19 15.14 56.20
CA MET A 13 -9.88 14.51 55.96
C MET A 13 -8.99 15.47 55.16
N SER A 14 -7.77 15.70 55.62
CA SER A 14 -6.81 16.56 54.91
C SER A 14 -6.07 15.80 53.81
N ALA A 15 -5.51 16.52 52.82
CA ALA A 15 -4.78 15.90 51.71
C ALA A 15 -3.56 15.07 52.17
N PRO A 16 -2.71 15.54 53.13
CA PRO A 16 -1.61 14.73 53.64
C PRO A 16 -2.05 13.45 54.37
N GLU A 17 -3.17 13.50 55.10
CA GLU A 17 -3.74 12.31 55.76
C GLU A 17 -4.25 11.30 54.74
N ALA A 18 -4.89 11.76 53.66
CA ALA A 18 -5.33 10.90 52.58
C ALA A 18 -4.14 10.25 51.85
N GLU A 19 -3.07 11.00 51.59
CA GLU A 19 -1.83 10.49 50.99
C GLU A 19 -1.17 9.43 51.87
N GLN A 20 -1.08 9.68 53.17
CA GLN A 20 -0.55 8.73 54.15
C GLN A 20 -1.39 7.45 54.22
N LEU A 21 -2.73 7.57 54.24
CA LEU A 21 -3.65 6.43 54.23
C LEU A 21 -3.47 5.55 52.98
N PHE A 22 -3.20 6.19 51.82
CA PHE A 22 -2.98 5.49 50.56
C PHE A 22 -1.52 5.04 50.38
N GLY A 23 -0.62 5.38 51.32
CA GLY A 23 0.80 5.08 51.22
C GLY A 23 1.46 5.76 50.02
N LEU A 24 0.98 6.94 49.65
CA LEU A 24 1.47 7.72 48.54
C LEU A 24 2.56 8.69 49.01
N THR A 25 3.62 8.81 48.22
CA THR A 25 4.66 9.85 48.38
C THR A 25 4.56 10.82 47.19
N ASP A 26 5.04 12.06 47.38
CA ASP A 26 4.93 13.33 46.60
C ASP A 26 4.57 13.33 45.09
N ARG A 27 4.65 12.20 44.37
CA ARG A 27 4.27 12.06 42.95
C ARG A 27 3.53 10.76 42.69
N TYR A 28 2.23 10.86 42.43
CA TYR A 28 1.37 9.72 42.09
C TYR A 28 0.41 10.06 40.92
N THR A 29 -0.12 9.04 40.25
CA THR A 29 -1.11 9.23 39.17
C THR A 29 -2.53 8.89 39.64
N ALA A 30 -3.55 9.43 38.97
CA ALA A 30 -4.95 9.06 39.23
C ALA A 30 -5.21 7.54 39.05
N ALA A 31 -4.42 6.87 38.19
CA ALA A 31 -4.48 5.42 38.04
C ALA A 31 -3.93 4.69 39.28
N ASP A 32 -2.87 5.21 39.91
CA ASP A 32 -2.31 4.66 41.16
C ASP A 32 -3.29 4.82 42.32
N VAL A 33 -3.87 6.02 42.46
CA VAL A 33 -4.92 6.31 43.46
C VAL A 33 -6.11 5.35 43.29
N LYS A 34 -6.58 5.13 42.06
CA LYS A 34 -7.67 4.19 41.77
C LYS A 34 -7.30 2.73 42.03
N LYS A 35 -6.05 2.34 41.75
CA LYS A 35 -5.56 0.97 42.00
C LYS A 35 -5.48 0.68 43.50
N ILE A 36 -4.96 1.61 44.29
CA ILE A 36 -4.85 1.51 45.74
C ILE A 36 -6.24 1.54 46.38
N TRP A 37 -7.12 2.44 45.93
CA TRP A 37 -8.52 2.48 46.36
C TRP A 37 -9.21 1.13 46.14
N ARG A 38 -9.06 0.50 44.96
CA ARG A 38 -9.65 -0.84 44.70
C ARG A 38 -9.11 -1.89 45.68
N LYS A 39 -7.81 -1.87 45.97
CA LYS A 39 -7.17 -2.81 46.90
C LYS A 39 -7.71 -2.61 48.33
N LEU A 40 -7.71 -1.37 48.82
CA LEU A 40 -8.19 -1.04 50.16
C LEU A 40 -9.70 -1.26 50.32
N SER A 41 -10.48 -0.97 49.27
CA SER A 41 -11.93 -1.20 49.25
C SER A 41 -12.26 -2.69 49.37
N LEU A 42 -11.49 -3.55 48.69
CA LEU A 42 -11.66 -4.99 48.82
C LEU A 42 -11.26 -5.52 50.20
N GLN A 43 -10.27 -4.90 50.83
CA GLN A 43 -9.76 -5.29 52.14
C GLN A 43 -10.67 -4.84 53.29
N HIS A 44 -11.33 -3.69 53.16
CA HIS A 44 -12.15 -3.09 54.20
C HIS A 44 -13.66 -3.12 53.90
N HIS A 45 -14.09 -3.86 52.89
CA HIS A 45 -15.51 -3.96 52.53
C HIS A 45 -16.33 -4.57 53.70
N PRO A 46 -17.42 -3.93 54.15
CA PRO A 46 -18.27 -4.46 55.23
C PRO A 46 -18.78 -5.88 54.95
N ASP A 47 -19.24 -6.13 53.73
CA ASP A 47 -19.72 -7.46 53.31
C ASP A 47 -18.62 -8.55 53.28
N LYS A 48 -17.36 -8.17 53.45
CA LYS A 48 -16.20 -9.08 53.56
C LYS A 48 -15.59 -9.10 54.95
N GLY A 49 -16.34 -8.65 55.97
CA GLY A 49 -15.88 -8.59 57.36
C GLY A 49 -14.98 -7.39 57.67
N GLY A 50 -14.93 -6.40 56.78
CA GLY A 50 -14.19 -5.16 56.97
C GLY A 50 -14.94 -4.12 57.81
N SER A 51 -14.21 -3.13 58.33
CA SER A 51 -14.81 -2.04 59.10
C SER A 51 -15.48 -1.00 58.21
N THR A 52 -16.77 -0.75 58.45
CA THR A 52 -17.55 0.34 57.82
C THR A 52 -16.90 1.71 57.99
N GLU A 53 -16.30 1.97 59.16
CA GLU A 53 -15.61 3.23 59.42
C GLU A 53 -14.34 3.37 58.56
N MET A 54 -13.59 2.28 58.40
CA MET A 54 -12.40 2.27 57.56
C MET A 54 -12.76 2.43 56.08
N MET A 55 -13.84 1.81 55.63
CA MET A 55 -14.32 1.97 54.25
C MET A 55 -14.76 3.42 53.97
N LYS A 56 -15.42 4.09 54.92
CA LYS A 56 -15.75 5.52 54.81
C LYS A 56 -14.49 6.38 54.65
N LYS A 57 -13.43 6.09 55.43
CA LYS A 57 -12.13 6.79 55.32
C LYS A 57 -11.45 6.55 53.96
N VAL A 58 -11.47 5.31 53.46
CA VAL A 58 -10.90 4.95 52.15
C VAL A 58 -11.62 5.68 51.00
N ASN A 59 -12.95 5.79 51.08
CA ASN A 59 -13.73 6.52 50.08
C ASN A 59 -13.49 8.04 50.15
N ALA A 60 -13.45 8.62 51.35
CA ALA A 60 -13.15 10.04 51.55
C ALA A 60 -11.76 10.41 51.00
N ALA A 61 -10.74 9.58 51.27
CA ALA A 61 -9.39 9.75 50.71
C ALA A 61 -9.37 9.64 49.19
N TYR A 62 -10.10 8.68 48.61
CA TYR A 62 -10.22 8.56 47.16
C TYR A 62 -10.86 9.80 46.53
N ASP A 63 -11.94 10.30 47.14
CA ASP A 63 -12.67 11.46 46.64
C ASP A 63 -11.83 12.74 46.70
N LEU A 64 -10.96 12.87 47.69
CA LEU A 64 -10.03 13.99 47.82
C LEU A 64 -8.86 13.88 46.82
N LEU A 65 -8.26 12.69 46.69
CA LEU A 65 -7.06 12.48 45.88
C LEU A 65 -7.33 12.25 44.39
N LYS A 66 -8.55 11.86 43.99
CA LYS A 66 -8.91 11.64 42.58
C LYS A 66 -8.75 12.89 41.72
N SER A 67 -8.83 14.08 42.32
CA SER A 67 -8.71 15.38 41.64
C SER A 67 -7.48 16.21 42.04
N GLY A 68 -6.82 15.91 43.17
CA GLY A 68 -5.86 16.82 43.82
C GLY A 68 -4.38 16.44 43.78
N GLY A 69 -4.00 15.25 43.32
CA GLY A 69 -2.58 14.88 43.28
C GLY A 69 -1.77 15.74 42.30
N THR A 70 -0.49 15.96 42.59
CA THR A 70 0.54 16.35 41.61
C THR A 70 0.65 15.26 40.55
N VAL A 71 -0.32 15.24 39.64
CA VAL A 71 -0.44 14.23 38.60
C VAL A 71 0.91 14.16 37.91
N LYS A 72 1.62 13.04 38.04
CA LYS A 72 2.71 12.69 37.14
C LYS A 72 2.06 12.54 35.76
N LYS A 73 1.87 13.66 35.05
CA LYS A 73 1.35 13.66 33.69
C LYS A 73 2.32 12.76 32.94
N MET A 74 1.83 11.63 32.43
CA MET A 74 2.63 10.77 31.56
C MET A 74 3.36 11.68 30.59
N SER A 75 4.69 11.52 30.54
CA SER A 75 5.48 12.35 29.66
C SER A 75 4.96 12.18 28.23
N GLN A 76 5.19 13.18 27.37
CA GLN A 76 4.84 13.02 25.96
C GLN A 76 5.50 11.76 25.37
N GLN A 77 6.69 11.40 25.86
CA GLN A 77 7.40 10.18 25.50
C GLN A 77 6.65 8.91 25.93
N ASP A 78 6.14 8.85 27.17
CA ASP A 78 5.36 7.69 27.65
C ASP A 78 4.04 7.53 26.89
N LYS A 79 3.38 8.65 26.57
CA LYS A 79 2.16 8.66 25.75
C LYS A 79 2.44 8.13 24.34
N ALA A 80 3.52 8.60 23.72
CA ALA A 80 3.95 8.13 22.41
C ALA A 80 4.33 6.65 22.43
N ALA A 81 5.09 6.18 23.43
CA ALA A 81 5.48 4.78 23.57
C ALA A 81 4.26 3.87 23.74
N LYS A 82 3.29 4.25 24.58
CA LYS A 82 2.05 3.51 24.77
C LYS A 82 1.20 3.47 23.49
N TYR A 83 1.13 4.58 22.76
CA TYR A 83 0.46 4.66 21.46
C TYR A 83 1.09 3.70 20.44
N TRP A 84 2.42 3.80 20.25
CA TRP A 84 3.13 2.97 19.28
C TRP A 84 3.11 1.48 19.62
N LYS A 85 3.11 1.12 20.91
CA LYS A 85 2.91 -0.27 21.34
C LYS A 85 1.57 -0.82 20.86
N LYS A 86 0.49 -0.04 20.97
CA LYS A 86 -0.84 -0.44 20.49
C LYS A 86 -0.87 -0.53 18.96
N ILE A 87 -0.35 0.49 18.28
CA ILE A 87 -0.29 0.54 16.82
C ILE A 87 0.47 -0.66 16.25
N ASN A 88 1.61 -1.01 16.83
CA ASN A 88 2.41 -2.16 16.36
C ASN A 88 1.66 -3.49 16.54
N LYS A 89 0.99 -3.69 17.67
CA LYS A 89 0.12 -4.87 17.85
C LYS A 89 -0.95 -4.97 16.76
N ASN A 90 -1.58 -3.84 16.42
CA ASN A 90 -2.65 -3.81 15.41
C ASN A 90 -2.11 -4.02 13.99
N ARG A 91 -0.90 -3.50 13.71
CA ARG A 91 -0.19 -3.76 12.45
C ARG A 91 0.16 -5.23 12.30
N ASP A 92 0.60 -5.89 13.38
CA ASP A 92 0.88 -7.32 13.36
C ASP A 92 -0.37 -8.15 13.08
N ILE A 93 -1.52 -7.79 13.65
CA ILE A 93 -2.80 -8.44 13.37
C ILE A 93 -3.18 -8.26 11.89
N ALA A 94 -3.11 -7.04 11.37
CA ALA A 94 -3.45 -6.76 9.98
C ALA A 94 -2.50 -7.46 9.00
N LYS A 95 -1.19 -7.49 9.30
CA LYS A 95 -0.18 -8.21 8.51
C LYS A 95 -0.52 -9.71 8.44
N LYS A 96 -0.77 -10.34 9.59
CA LYS A 96 -1.14 -11.76 9.67
C LYS A 96 -2.44 -12.07 8.94
N HIS A 97 -3.42 -11.17 9.00
CA HIS A 97 -4.66 -11.32 8.23
C HIS A 97 -4.38 -11.34 6.72
N ILE A 98 -3.55 -10.41 6.24
CA ILE A 98 -3.14 -10.40 4.83
C ILE A 98 -2.43 -11.70 4.46
N GLU A 99 -1.42 -12.11 5.23
CA GLU A 99 -0.64 -13.33 4.99
C GLU A 99 -1.50 -14.60 4.97
N LYS A 100 -2.60 -14.61 5.73
CA LYS A 100 -3.51 -15.75 5.82
C LYS A 100 -4.52 -15.80 4.68
N GLU A 101 -5.11 -14.65 4.33
CA GLU A 101 -6.29 -14.61 3.45
C GLU A 101 -5.94 -14.26 1.99
N PHE A 102 -4.74 -13.75 1.72
CA PHE A 102 -4.30 -13.38 0.39
C PHE A 102 -3.42 -14.45 -0.26
N ASP A 103 -3.80 -14.92 -1.44
CA ASP A 103 -3.03 -15.85 -2.26
C ASP A 103 -2.94 -15.35 -3.70
N SER A 104 -1.77 -14.83 -4.08
CA SER A 104 -1.47 -14.35 -5.44
C SER A 104 -1.73 -15.40 -6.53
N SER A 105 -1.63 -16.69 -6.23
CA SER A 105 -1.84 -17.76 -7.22
C SER A 105 -3.30 -17.83 -7.69
N ILE A 106 -4.26 -17.51 -6.81
CA ILE A 106 -5.69 -17.44 -7.14
C ILE A 106 -5.93 -16.29 -8.12
N TYR A 107 -5.29 -15.14 -7.88
CA TYR A 107 -5.34 -13.98 -8.75
C TYR A 107 -4.75 -14.25 -10.13
N VAL A 108 -3.60 -14.92 -10.20
CA VAL A 108 -3.01 -15.36 -11.47
C VAL A 108 -4.00 -16.22 -12.24
N LYS A 109 -4.53 -17.29 -11.64
CA LYS A 109 -5.51 -18.19 -12.29
C LYS A 109 -6.73 -17.45 -12.82
N HIS A 110 -7.25 -16.50 -12.05
CA HIS A 110 -8.36 -15.64 -12.46
C HIS A 110 -8.01 -14.80 -13.69
N LEU A 111 -6.88 -14.09 -13.66
CA LEU A 111 -6.42 -13.26 -14.77
C LEU A 111 -6.21 -14.11 -16.03
N GLU A 112 -5.59 -15.28 -15.92
CA GLU A 112 -5.39 -16.20 -17.04
C GLU A 112 -6.72 -16.67 -17.64
N THR A 113 -7.69 -17.03 -16.79
CA THR A 113 -9.02 -17.46 -17.21
C THR A 113 -9.78 -16.36 -17.92
N VAL A 114 -9.66 -15.11 -17.47
CA VAL A 114 -10.43 -13.98 -18.00
C VAL A 114 -9.83 -13.43 -19.28
N THR A 115 -8.50 -13.40 -19.37
CA THR A 115 -7.76 -12.78 -20.48
C THR A 115 -7.34 -13.78 -21.56
N GLY A 116 -7.18 -15.06 -21.21
CA GLY A 116 -6.53 -16.06 -22.06
C GLY A 116 -5.01 -15.93 -22.14
N LEU A 117 -4.40 -15.01 -21.40
CA LEU A 117 -2.96 -14.79 -21.37
C LEU A 117 -2.33 -15.49 -20.15
N LYS A 118 -1.03 -15.74 -20.20
CA LYS A 118 -0.27 -16.29 -19.06
C LYS A 118 0.34 -15.16 -18.25
N PHE A 119 0.30 -15.25 -16.92
CA PHE A 119 0.82 -14.23 -16.01
C PHE A 119 1.82 -14.80 -15.01
N GLU A 120 2.82 -13.99 -14.66
CA GLU A 120 3.75 -14.22 -13.56
C GLU A 120 3.62 -13.13 -12.50
N ILE A 121 4.06 -13.42 -11.28
CA ILE A 121 4.14 -12.43 -10.21
C ILE A 121 5.48 -11.70 -10.37
N ASP A 122 5.42 -10.43 -10.76
CA ASP A 122 6.61 -9.59 -10.94
C ASP A 122 7.11 -9.02 -9.62
N ASN A 123 6.18 -8.71 -8.71
CA ASN A 123 6.46 -8.25 -7.36
C ASN A 123 5.30 -8.58 -6.41
N GLU A 124 5.62 -8.93 -5.17
CA GLU A 124 4.67 -9.12 -4.08
C GLU A 124 5.32 -8.70 -2.76
N GLU A 125 4.72 -7.73 -2.08
CA GLU A 125 5.29 -7.13 -0.89
C GLU A 125 4.21 -6.71 0.11
N ILE A 126 4.43 -7.04 1.39
CA ILE A 126 3.69 -6.47 2.51
C ILE A 126 4.59 -5.44 3.21
N VAL A 127 4.24 -4.16 3.10
CA VAL A 127 4.99 -3.03 3.65
C VAL A 127 4.43 -2.62 5.00
N VAL A 128 5.32 -2.50 5.99
CA VAL A 128 4.97 -2.11 7.36
C VAL A 128 5.90 -0.95 7.77
N PRO A 129 5.61 0.32 7.37
CA PRO A 129 6.53 1.44 7.56
C PRO A 129 6.67 1.87 9.03
N ASN A 130 7.89 2.01 9.56
CA ASN A 130 8.12 2.35 10.97
C ASN A 130 7.57 3.73 11.39
N THR A 131 7.39 4.64 10.45
CA THR A 131 7.00 6.04 10.69
C THR A 131 5.50 6.29 10.54
N SER A 132 4.73 5.31 10.05
CA SER A 132 3.32 5.50 9.70
C SER A 132 2.46 4.36 10.27
N PRO A 133 1.26 4.68 10.79
CA PRO A 133 0.34 3.69 11.37
C PRO A 133 -0.43 2.96 10.26
N ILE A 134 0.27 2.36 9.30
CA ILE A 134 -0.31 1.65 8.16
C ILE A 134 0.36 0.29 7.93
N VAL A 135 -0.38 -0.58 7.24
CA VAL A 135 0.12 -1.79 6.59
C VAL A 135 -0.33 -1.74 5.13
N MET A 136 0.57 -2.04 4.19
CA MET A 136 0.26 -2.05 2.76
C MET A 136 0.55 -3.42 2.15
N LEU A 137 -0.29 -3.89 1.25
CA LEU A 137 0.00 -4.99 0.33
C LEU A 137 0.09 -4.43 -1.07
N LYS A 138 1.18 -4.75 -1.78
CA LYS A 138 1.41 -4.36 -3.17
C LYS A 138 1.77 -5.60 -3.98
N VAL A 139 1.02 -5.85 -5.04
CA VAL A 139 1.26 -6.99 -5.93
C VAL A 139 1.17 -6.55 -7.37
N ARG A 140 2.12 -7.01 -8.19
CA ARG A 140 2.11 -6.82 -9.63
C ARG A 140 2.10 -8.17 -10.34
N PHE A 141 1.07 -8.38 -11.14
CA PHE A 141 0.97 -9.48 -12.09
C PHE A 141 1.37 -8.98 -13.47
N LYS A 142 2.26 -9.70 -14.15
CA LYS A 142 2.77 -9.31 -15.47
C LYS A 142 2.56 -10.43 -16.47
N SER A 143 2.10 -10.10 -17.67
CA SER A 143 1.95 -11.10 -18.73
C SER A 143 3.32 -11.67 -19.13
N VAL A 144 3.40 -13.00 -19.26
CA VAL A 144 4.58 -13.73 -19.75
C VAL A 144 4.90 -13.32 -21.21
N LYS A 145 3.87 -12.97 -21.97
CA LYS A 145 3.96 -12.50 -23.36
C LYS A 145 3.32 -11.12 -23.48
N GLY A 146 4.14 -10.10 -23.68
CA GLY A 146 3.69 -8.71 -23.82
C GLY A 146 3.90 -7.89 -22.55
N TYR A 147 3.13 -6.80 -22.42
CA TYR A 147 3.30 -5.78 -21.37
C TYR A 147 2.07 -5.56 -20.52
N ASP A 148 1.09 -6.42 -20.66
CA ASP A 148 -0.12 -6.29 -19.88
C ASP A 148 0.22 -6.55 -18.41
N THR A 149 -0.16 -5.62 -17.54
CA THR A 149 0.05 -5.73 -16.10
C THR A 149 -1.25 -5.52 -15.35
N PHE A 150 -1.34 -6.13 -14.18
CA PHE A 150 -2.36 -5.85 -13.19
C PHE A 150 -1.67 -5.52 -11.88
N ASP A 151 -1.98 -4.36 -11.32
CA ASP A 151 -1.42 -3.85 -10.07
C ASP A 151 -2.52 -3.85 -9.00
N LEU A 152 -2.28 -4.58 -7.92
CA LEU A 152 -3.09 -4.57 -6.71
C LEU A 152 -2.39 -3.73 -5.65
N SER A 153 -3.13 -2.81 -5.03
CA SER A 153 -2.67 -2.08 -3.85
C SER A 153 -3.77 -2.04 -2.79
N LEU A 154 -3.41 -2.47 -1.60
CA LEU A 154 -4.21 -2.42 -0.38
C LEU A 154 -3.45 -1.60 0.67
N THR A 155 -4.13 -0.66 1.31
CA THR A 155 -3.60 0.09 2.45
C THR A 155 -4.60 0.00 3.60
N ILE A 156 -4.15 -0.51 4.74
CA ILE A 156 -4.91 -0.58 5.99
C ILE A 156 -4.35 0.47 6.94
N HIS A 157 -5.18 1.45 7.32
CA HIS A 157 -4.86 2.45 8.31
C HIS A 157 -5.28 1.97 9.70
N MET A 158 -4.36 2.00 10.65
CA MET A 158 -4.67 1.68 12.04
C MET A 158 -5.55 2.79 12.64
N PRO A 159 -6.58 2.45 13.44
CA PRO A 159 -7.44 3.45 14.06
C PRO A 159 -6.64 4.44 14.91
N SER A 160 -6.97 5.73 14.76
CA SER A 160 -6.47 6.78 15.66
C SER A 160 -7.16 6.68 17.03
N LEU A 161 -6.50 7.18 18.08
CA LEU A 161 -7.08 7.33 19.41
C LEU A 161 -8.16 8.44 19.42
N THR A 162 -9.28 8.28 18.73
CA THR A 162 -10.47 9.02 19.13
C THR A 162 -11.04 8.28 20.33
N GLN A 163 -10.82 8.84 21.54
CA GLN A 163 -11.49 8.37 22.74
C GLN A 163 -13.00 8.52 22.52
N SER A 164 -13.67 7.41 22.23
CA SER A 164 -15.05 7.27 22.64
C SER A 164 -15.10 7.42 24.16
N LEU A 165 -15.90 8.37 24.66
CA LEU A 165 -16.12 8.63 26.09
C LEU A 165 -16.81 7.45 26.82
N SER A 166 -17.22 6.41 26.08
CA SER A 166 -17.84 5.21 26.63
C SER A 166 -16.79 4.09 26.67
N GLY A 167 -16.38 3.69 27.88
CA GLY A 167 -15.37 2.65 28.12
C GLY A 167 -15.83 1.22 27.78
N GLN A 168 -16.53 1.02 26.66
CA GLN A 168 -16.84 -0.30 26.12
C GLN A 168 -15.77 -0.74 25.12
N ASP A 169 -15.52 -2.06 25.07
CA ASP A 169 -14.66 -2.73 24.10
C ASP A 169 -15.19 -2.50 22.67
N GLN A 170 -14.83 -1.37 22.08
CA GLN A 170 -15.11 -1.13 20.66
C GLN A 170 -14.25 -2.06 19.82
N LYS A 171 -14.90 -2.85 18.95
CA LYS A 171 -14.23 -3.57 17.87
C LYS A 171 -13.41 -2.54 17.07
N GLU A 172 -12.13 -2.83 16.90
CA GLU A 172 -11.24 -1.88 16.23
C GLU A 172 -11.59 -1.78 14.75
N GLU A 173 -12.01 -0.58 14.37
CA GLU A 173 -12.41 -0.22 13.02
C GLU A 173 -11.19 0.29 12.26
N TYR A 174 -10.90 -0.32 11.11
CA TYR A 174 -9.78 0.04 10.27
C TYR A 174 -10.29 0.77 9.04
N GLU A 175 -9.62 1.85 8.66
CA GLU A 175 -9.87 2.47 7.37
C GLU A 175 -9.07 1.73 6.31
N VAL A 176 -9.76 1.16 5.33
CA VAL A 176 -9.16 0.36 4.27
C VAL A 176 -9.31 1.03 2.92
N THR A 177 -8.19 1.17 2.21
CA THR A 177 -8.15 1.63 0.82
C THR A 177 -7.70 0.50 -0.08
N PHE A 178 -8.46 0.24 -1.14
CA PHE A 178 -8.17 -0.80 -2.13
C PHE A 178 -8.18 -0.22 -3.55
N SER A 179 -7.21 -0.61 -4.37
CA SER A 179 -7.18 -0.26 -5.78
C SER A 179 -6.66 -1.41 -6.63
N GLY A 180 -7.35 -1.65 -7.74
CA GLY A 180 -6.92 -2.53 -8.82
C GLY A 180 -6.75 -1.70 -10.09
N ASP A 181 -5.52 -1.61 -10.58
CA ASP A 181 -5.17 -0.98 -11.85
C ASP A 181 -4.73 -2.04 -12.85
N ALA A 182 -4.91 -1.78 -14.13
CA ALA A 182 -4.34 -2.61 -15.19
C ALA A 182 -3.72 -1.76 -16.28
N ILE A 183 -2.64 -2.24 -16.89
CA ILE A 183 -2.15 -1.77 -18.17
C ILE A 183 -2.53 -2.85 -19.17
N LEU A 184 -3.36 -2.51 -20.15
CA LEU A 184 -3.79 -3.44 -21.21
C LEU A 184 -3.53 -2.78 -22.56
N SER A 185 -2.77 -3.45 -23.42
CA SER A 185 -2.35 -2.92 -24.72
C SER A 185 -1.74 -1.51 -24.60
N GLY A 186 -0.85 -1.32 -23.63
CA GLY A 186 -0.15 -0.05 -23.39
C GLY A 186 -0.95 1.03 -22.64
N LYS A 187 -2.25 0.83 -22.41
CA LYS A 187 -3.09 1.85 -21.74
C LYS A 187 -3.46 1.47 -20.32
N LYS A 188 -3.35 2.44 -19.41
CA LYS A 188 -3.77 2.28 -18.01
C LYS A 188 -5.30 2.37 -17.85
N TYR A 189 -5.87 1.42 -17.11
CA TYR A 189 -7.28 1.33 -16.73
C TYR A 189 -7.39 1.16 -15.22
N LYS A 190 -8.24 1.98 -14.59
CA LYS A 190 -8.65 1.75 -13.19
C LYS A 190 -9.78 0.73 -13.20
N LEU A 191 -9.52 -0.49 -12.72
CA LEU A 191 -10.50 -1.57 -12.71
C LEU A 191 -11.40 -1.47 -11.48
N TYR A 192 -10.82 -1.20 -10.32
CA TYR A 192 -11.57 -1.02 -9.09
C TYR A 192 -11.11 0.24 -8.36
N HIS A 193 -12.09 1.06 -7.99
CA HIS A 193 -11.90 2.23 -7.15
C HIS A 193 -13.16 2.42 -6.31
N ARG A 194 -13.32 1.63 -5.23
CA ARG A 194 -14.15 2.07 -4.12
C ARG A 194 -13.24 2.69 -3.06
N ASN A 195 -13.61 3.91 -2.70
CA ASN A 195 -12.95 4.73 -1.71
C ASN A 195 -13.13 4.16 -0.30
N ARG A 196 -12.11 4.37 0.54
CA ARG A 196 -12.09 4.31 2.02
C ARG A 196 -13.37 3.78 2.66
N GLY A 197 -13.38 2.50 2.98
CA GLY A 197 -14.42 1.90 3.82
C GLY A 197 -13.86 1.67 5.22
N ILE A 198 -14.64 2.01 6.25
CA ILE A 198 -14.36 1.52 7.60
C ILE A 198 -14.75 0.04 7.64
N ARG A 199 -13.81 -0.83 7.98
CA ARG A 199 -13.95 -2.28 8.01
C ARG A 199 -13.36 -2.85 9.29
N TYR A 200 -13.96 -3.92 9.79
CA TYR A 200 -13.27 -4.79 10.74
C TYR A 200 -12.26 -5.64 9.98
N ILE A 201 -11.07 -5.85 10.55
CA ILE A 201 -10.02 -6.62 9.87
C ILE A 201 -10.51 -8.02 9.46
N ASN A 202 -11.23 -8.72 10.35
CA ASN A 202 -11.78 -10.05 10.07
C ASN A 202 -12.89 -10.07 9.00
N SER A 203 -13.45 -8.91 8.65
CA SER A 203 -14.47 -8.77 7.58
C SER A 203 -13.86 -8.35 6.24
N LEU A 204 -12.55 -8.14 6.19
CA LEU A 204 -11.85 -7.73 4.99
C LEU A 204 -11.59 -8.95 4.10
N ASP A 205 -12.46 -9.15 3.11
CA ASP A 205 -12.28 -10.17 2.09
C ASP A 205 -11.31 -9.67 1.00
N ILE A 206 -10.17 -10.34 0.92
CA ILE A 206 -9.10 -10.12 -0.06
C ILE A 206 -8.82 -11.39 -0.86
N SER A 207 -9.63 -12.42 -0.67
CA SER A 207 -9.48 -13.73 -1.29
C SER A 207 -10.15 -13.78 -2.66
N ASP A 208 -11.21 -13.01 -2.87
CA ASP A 208 -11.94 -12.97 -4.14
C ASP A 208 -11.33 -11.98 -5.15
N PRO A 209 -10.69 -12.47 -6.23
CA PRO A 209 -10.12 -11.60 -7.26
C PRO A 209 -11.18 -10.85 -8.08
N GLU A 210 -12.45 -11.28 -8.10
CA GLU A 210 -13.51 -10.61 -8.85
C GLU A 210 -13.86 -9.23 -8.26
N LEU A 211 -13.59 -9.03 -6.96
CA LEU A 211 -13.77 -7.75 -6.29
C LEU A 211 -12.86 -6.66 -6.88
N LEU A 212 -11.59 -7.00 -7.16
CA LEU A 212 -10.56 -6.05 -7.58
C LEU A 212 -10.31 -6.04 -9.08
N PHE A 213 -10.51 -7.19 -9.71
CA PHE A 213 -10.27 -7.44 -11.11
C PHE A 213 -11.52 -8.02 -11.78
N PRO A 214 -12.64 -7.26 -11.89
CA PRO A 214 -13.90 -7.81 -12.36
C PRO A 214 -13.83 -8.29 -13.82
N LYS A 215 -14.29 -9.53 -14.11
CA LYS A 215 -14.22 -10.11 -15.47
C LYS A 215 -14.86 -9.20 -16.50
N ALA A 216 -15.99 -8.59 -16.16
CA ALA A 216 -16.72 -7.70 -17.07
C ALA A 216 -15.91 -6.47 -17.48
N LYS A 217 -15.19 -5.84 -16.54
CA LYS A 217 -14.35 -4.67 -16.85
C LYS A 217 -13.13 -5.06 -17.66
N ILE A 218 -12.47 -6.16 -17.30
CA ILE A 218 -11.30 -6.67 -18.03
C ILE A 218 -11.69 -6.99 -19.47
N LYS A 219 -12.72 -7.82 -19.68
CA LYS A 219 -13.20 -8.19 -21.02
C LYS A 219 -13.62 -6.98 -21.84
N ARG A 220 -14.27 -5.98 -21.23
CA ARG A 220 -14.61 -4.73 -21.91
C ARG A 220 -13.36 -4.00 -22.39
N HIS A 221 -12.37 -3.81 -21.52
CA HIS A 221 -11.17 -3.07 -21.85
C HIS A 221 -10.28 -3.81 -22.88
N MET A 222 -10.21 -5.14 -22.79
CA MET A 222 -9.58 -6.01 -23.79
C MET A 222 -10.25 -5.90 -25.17
N LYS A 223 -11.58 -5.82 -25.25
CA LYS A 223 -12.30 -5.64 -26.53
C LYS A 223 -12.11 -4.26 -27.14
N THR A 224 -12.00 -3.21 -26.32
CA THR A 224 -11.75 -1.83 -26.80
C THR A 224 -10.33 -1.57 -27.28
N SER A 225 -9.39 -2.50 -27.11
CA SER A 225 -8.01 -2.31 -27.60
C SER A 225 -7.94 -2.16 -29.12
N SER A 226 -9.00 -2.53 -29.86
CA SER A 226 -8.96 -2.59 -31.32
C SER A 226 -9.23 -1.27 -32.08
N LYS A 227 -9.31 -0.08 -31.46
CA LYS A 227 -9.70 1.15 -32.22
C LYS A 227 -9.08 2.50 -31.84
N LYS A 228 -8.19 2.62 -30.85
CA LYS A 228 -7.56 3.92 -30.51
C LYS A 228 -6.04 3.82 -30.53
N SER A 229 -5.40 4.75 -31.23
CA SER A 229 -3.95 4.85 -31.32
C SER A 229 -3.30 5.04 -29.96
N LEU A 230 -2.26 4.25 -29.66
CA LEU A 230 -1.27 4.48 -28.62
C LEU A 230 -0.80 5.93 -28.67
N LYS A 231 -0.79 6.59 -27.52
CA LYS A 231 -0.18 7.91 -27.38
C LYS A 231 1.27 7.76 -26.92
N LYS A 232 2.08 8.79 -27.12
CA LYS A 232 3.44 8.91 -26.57
C LYS A 232 3.54 8.36 -25.15
N ARG A 233 2.67 8.82 -24.24
CA ARG A 233 2.65 8.40 -22.82
C ARG A 233 2.53 6.89 -22.62
N ASP A 234 1.78 6.21 -23.47
CA ASP A 234 1.56 4.77 -23.40
C ASP A 234 2.86 4.02 -23.78
N VAL A 235 3.58 4.52 -24.80
CA VAL A 235 4.90 4.02 -25.19
C VAL A 235 5.96 4.32 -24.13
N GLU A 236 5.95 5.50 -23.52
CA GLU A 236 6.89 5.83 -22.42
C GLU A 236 6.66 4.94 -21.19
N ALA A 237 5.39 4.63 -20.88
CA ALA A 237 5.05 3.72 -19.78
C ALA A 237 5.56 2.29 -20.03
N TYR A 238 5.51 1.83 -21.28
CA TYR A 238 6.13 0.58 -21.68
C TYR A 238 7.64 0.57 -21.38
N PHE A 239 8.39 1.57 -21.85
CA PHE A 239 9.85 1.60 -21.63
C PHE A 239 10.25 1.72 -20.16
N ARG A 240 9.41 2.32 -19.30
CA ARG A 240 9.66 2.38 -17.85
C ARG A 240 9.47 1.05 -17.13
N THR A 241 8.65 0.15 -17.67
CA THR A 241 8.22 -1.09 -17.01
C THR A 241 8.88 -2.34 -17.59
N ALA A 242 9.39 -2.26 -18.82
CA ALA A 242 10.11 -3.35 -19.43
C ALA A 242 11.52 -3.48 -18.84
N LYS A 243 11.81 -4.61 -18.18
CA LYS A 243 13.12 -4.89 -17.53
C LYS A 243 14.33 -4.77 -18.48
N ARG A 244 14.12 -4.90 -19.78
CA ARG A 244 15.17 -4.80 -20.83
C ARG A 244 15.28 -3.41 -21.46
N ALA A 245 14.35 -2.51 -21.14
CA ALA A 245 14.35 -1.15 -21.63
C ALA A 245 15.06 -0.21 -20.66
N ARG A 246 15.80 0.75 -21.20
CA ARG A 246 16.46 1.82 -20.44
C ARG A 246 16.36 3.13 -21.19
N THR A 247 16.34 4.25 -20.48
CA THR A 247 16.46 5.57 -21.10
C THR A 247 17.93 5.89 -21.33
N THR A 248 18.27 6.41 -22.50
CA THR A 248 19.61 6.95 -22.78
C THR A 248 19.75 8.37 -22.23
N SER A 249 20.97 8.89 -22.16
CA SER A 249 21.22 10.28 -21.76
C SER A 249 20.56 11.31 -22.69
N GLN A 250 20.29 10.92 -23.95
CA GLN A 250 19.66 11.77 -24.96
C GLN A 250 18.12 11.69 -24.92
N GLY A 251 17.55 10.92 -24.00
CA GLY A 251 16.10 10.74 -23.88
C GLY A 251 15.51 9.72 -24.85
N ASP A 252 16.35 8.94 -25.54
CA ASP A 252 15.93 7.79 -26.34
C ASP A 252 15.71 6.56 -25.45
N TYR A 253 15.14 5.51 -26.04
CA TYR A 253 14.96 4.23 -25.36
C TYR A 253 15.85 3.16 -25.96
N ALA A 254 16.63 2.48 -25.12
CA ALA A 254 17.44 1.34 -25.50
C ALA A 254 16.80 0.04 -25.00
N ILE A 255 16.56 -0.91 -25.90
CA ILE A 255 16.10 -2.27 -25.59
C ILE A 255 17.27 -3.23 -25.80
N GLU A 256 17.65 -3.96 -24.76
CA GLU A 256 18.68 -5.00 -24.81
C GLU A 256 18.19 -6.24 -25.58
N LEU A 257 18.99 -6.70 -26.54
CA LEU A 257 18.77 -7.95 -27.30
C LEU A 257 19.38 -9.15 -26.55
N LYS A 258 19.14 -10.37 -27.04
CA LYS A 258 19.77 -11.59 -26.49
C LYS A 258 21.27 -11.69 -26.76
N ASP A 259 21.76 -11.02 -27.81
CA ASP A 259 23.19 -10.95 -28.05
C ASP A 259 23.80 -9.93 -27.08
N GLU A 260 24.79 -10.37 -26.32
CA GLU A 260 25.41 -9.53 -25.30
C GLU A 260 25.98 -8.25 -25.92
N GLY A 261 25.63 -7.10 -25.33
CA GLY A 261 26.09 -5.80 -25.80
C GLY A 261 25.36 -5.27 -27.04
N MET A 262 24.30 -5.92 -27.53
CA MET A 262 23.53 -5.46 -28.68
C MET A 262 22.20 -4.84 -28.26
N TYR A 263 21.85 -3.71 -28.86
CA TYR A 263 20.70 -2.90 -28.47
C TYR A 263 19.90 -2.41 -29.66
N ILE A 264 18.58 -2.36 -29.49
CA ILE A 264 17.70 -1.55 -30.33
C ILE A 264 17.54 -0.19 -29.67
N ILE A 265 17.88 0.87 -30.38
CA ILE A 265 17.59 2.24 -29.94
C ILE A 265 16.33 2.72 -30.67
N VAL A 266 15.39 3.23 -29.87
CA VAL A 266 14.11 3.76 -30.29
C VAL A 266 14.06 5.25 -29.97
N THR A 267 14.16 6.06 -31.02
CA THR A 267 14.14 7.52 -30.94
C THR A 267 12.78 8.03 -31.39
N ARG A 268 12.10 8.80 -30.54
CA ARG A 268 10.84 9.43 -30.94
C ARG A 268 11.11 10.74 -31.69
N GLN A 269 10.48 10.90 -32.85
CA GLN A 269 10.50 12.12 -33.64
C GLN A 269 9.05 12.56 -33.94
N VAL A 270 8.90 13.79 -34.42
CA VAL A 270 7.61 14.33 -34.88
C VAL A 270 7.81 14.85 -36.30
N PHE A 271 6.99 14.39 -37.23
CA PHE A 271 6.98 14.85 -38.62
C PHE A 271 5.56 15.19 -39.03
N MET A 272 5.35 16.37 -39.63
CA MET A 272 4.01 16.86 -40.02
C MET A 272 2.96 16.71 -38.91
N ARG A 273 3.32 17.03 -37.66
CA ARG A 273 2.49 16.89 -36.45
C ARG A 273 2.05 15.45 -36.12
N LYS A 274 2.61 14.43 -36.80
CA LYS A 274 2.44 13.01 -36.47
C LYS A 274 3.67 12.51 -35.71
N GLY A 275 3.44 11.77 -34.63
CA GLY A 275 4.52 11.11 -33.89
C GLY A 275 5.01 9.89 -34.65
N LEU A 276 6.32 9.65 -34.61
CA LEU A 276 6.94 8.48 -35.22
C LEU A 276 8.18 8.06 -34.44
N TYR A 277 8.48 6.76 -34.51
CA TYR A 277 9.59 6.14 -33.81
C TYR A 277 10.58 5.61 -34.83
N ARG A 278 11.79 6.16 -34.79
CA ARG A 278 12.95 5.67 -35.53
C ARG A 278 13.57 4.54 -34.73
N ILE A 279 13.81 3.41 -35.39
CA ILE A 279 14.45 2.23 -34.81
C ILE A 279 15.81 2.07 -35.48
N GLY A 280 16.86 1.88 -34.67
CA GLY A 280 18.21 1.54 -35.12
C GLY A 280 18.81 0.39 -34.31
N LEU A 281 19.81 -0.28 -34.88
CA LEU A 281 20.58 -1.36 -34.25
C LEU A 281 21.97 -0.84 -33.86
N TYR A 282 22.34 -1.08 -32.62
CA TYR A 282 23.55 -0.53 -32.01
C TYR A 282 24.31 -1.59 -31.22
N LYS A 283 25.62 -1.39 -31.10
CA LYS A 283 26.51 -2.14 -30.22
C LYS A 283 26.97 -1.26 -29.07
N ARG A 284 27.05 -1.80 -27.86
CA ARG A 284 27.52 -1.07 -26.68
C ARG A 284 29.02 -0.83 -26.78
N ARG A 285 29.41 0.43 -26.62
CA ARG A 285 30.81 0.89 -26.52
C ARG A 285 31.20 1.23 -25.09
N GLY A 286 30.27 1.76 -24.29
CA GLY A 286 30.50 2.13 -22.89
C GLY A 286 29.22 2.03 -22.06
N GLN A 287 29.26 2.45 -20.79
CA GLN A 287 28.12 2.31 -19.88
C GLN A 287 26.82 2.96 -20.40
N TYR A 288 26.95 4.06 -21.16
CA TYR A 288 25.83 4.78 -21.80
C TYR A 288 26.17 5.24 -23.23
N SER A 289 27.11 4.56 -23.89
CA SER A 289 27.59 4.89 -25.23
C SER A 289 27.40 3.72 -26.17
N TYR A 290 26.91 4.01 -27.37
CA TYR A 290 26.47 3.04 -28.36
C TYR A 290 27.03 3.41 -29.73
N ASP A 291 27.68 2.46 -30.41
CA ASP A 291 28.08 2.61 -31.80
C ASP A 291 26.97 2.07 -32.70
N ALA A 292 26.57 2.86 -33.68
CA ALA A 292 25.53 2.43 -34.61
C ALA A 292 26.08 1.37 -35.57
N ILE A 293 25.42 0.21 -35.60
CA ILE A 293 25.61 -0.74 -36.69
C ILE A 293 24.74 -0.30 -37.87
N ASN A 294 23.50 0.06 -37.57
CA ASN A 294 22.63 0.77 -38.48
C ASN A 294 21.72 1.72 -37.71
N GLU A 295 21.96 3.01 -37.87
CA GLU A 295 21.20 4.07 -37.20
C GLU A 295 19.72 4.11 -37.61
N TYR A 296 19.32 3.48 -38.72
CA TYR A 296 17.95 3.51 -39.21
C TYR A 296 17.58 2.24 -39.97
N ILE A 297 16.87 1.34 -39.29
CA ILE A 297 16.33 0.10 -39.84
C ILE A 297 14.81 0.15 -40.01
N ALA A 298 14.08 0.94 -39.22
CA ALA A 298 12.64 1.12 -39.39
C ALA A 298 12.13 2.47 -38.88
N LEU A 299 11.03 2.92 -39.50
CA LEU A 299 10.20 4.03 -39.04
C LEU A 299 8.82 3.47 -38.73
N VAL A 300 8.33 3.76 -37.54
CA VAL A 300 7.07 3.24 -37.04
C VAL A 300 6.18 4.40 -36.63
N PRO A 301 4.97 4.55 -37.20
CA PRO A 301 4.07 5.60 -36.76
C PRO A 301 3.64 5.37 -35.31
N GLU A 302 3.45 6.46 -34.57
CA GLU A 302 2.87 6.41 -33.23
C GLU A 302 1.39 6.03 -33.32
N GLY A 303 0.99 4.94 -32.67
CA GLY A 303 -0.42 4.56 -32.57
C GLY A 303 -0.73 3.07 -32.56
N PRO A 304 -0.16 2.25 -33.45
CA PRO A 304 -0.56 0.84 -33.53
C PRO A 304 -0.12 0.05 -32.28
N ASN A 305 -1.01 -0.75 -31.69
CA ASN A 305 -0.69 -1.58 -30.51
C ASN A 305 0.41 -2.60 -30.83
N GLU A 306 0.42 -3.06 -32.07
CA GLU A 306 1.39 -3.95 -32.68
C GLU A 306 2.81 -3.38 -32.60
N PHE A 307 2.97 -2.06 -32.44
CA PHE A 307 4.27 -1.45 -32.17
C PHE A 307 4.87 -1.97 -30.86
N LEU A 308 4.07 -2.04 -29.78
CA LEU A 308 4.57 -2.58 -28.50
C LEU A 308 4.88 -4.06 -28.65
N GLU A 309 4.00 -4.86 -29.25
CA GLU A 309 4.25 -6.29 -29.51
C GLU A 309 5.57 -6.51 -30.25
N MET A 310 5.84 -5.68 -31.26
CA MET A 310 7.10 -5.70 -32.00
C MET A 310 8.31 -5.39 -31.12
N LEU A 311 8.24 -4.37 -30.26
CA LEU A 311 9.33 -4.04 -29.33
C LEU A 311 9.61 -5.20 -28.34
N GLU A 312 8.58 -5.95 -27.94
CA GLU A 312 8.75 -7.15 -27.10
C GLU A 312 9.45 -8.28 -27.82
N GLU A 313 9.02 -8.55 -29.05
CA GLU A 313 9.62 -9.59 -29.86
C GLU A 313 11.08 -9.28 -30.15
N LEU A 314 11.40 -8.01 -30.45
CA LEU A 314 12.77 -7.53 -30.59
C LEU A 314 13.58 -7.73 -29.30
N GLY A 315 13.07 -7.31 -28.14
CA GLY A 315 13.76 -7.51 -26.85
C GLY A 315 13.93 -8.97 -26.43
N LYS A 316 13.31 -9.93 -27.15
CA LYS A 316 13.46 -11.39 -26.94
C LYS A 316 14.30 -12.06 -28.04
N SER A 317 14.79 -11.31 -29.02
CA SER A 317 15.48 -11.84 -30.20
C SER A 317 16.98 -11.59 -30.17
N LYS A 318 17.69 -12.26 -31.08
CA LYS A 318 19.06 -11.91 -31.45
C LYS A 318 19.06 -10.76 -32.47
N SER A 319 20.20 -10.11 -32.65
CA SER A 319 20.44 -9.08 -33.65
C SER A 319 20.22 -9.58 -35.08
N THR A 320 20.55 -10.84 -35.36
CA THR A 320 20.32 -11.49 -36.66
C THR A 320 18.84 -11.63 -37.03
N ASP A 321 17.94 -11.65 -36.03
CA ASP A 321 16.50 -11.78 -36.23
C ASP A 321 15.79 -10.45 -36.48
N VAL A 322 16.46 -9.31 -36.24
CA VAL A 322 15.82 -7.99 -36.17
C VAL A 322 15.09 -7.65 -37.47
N ILE A 323 15.74 -7.82 -38.63
CA ILE A 323 15.11 -7.52 -39.94
C ILE A 323 13.91 -8.43 -40.20
N ARG A 324 14.02 -9.71 -39.83
CA ARG A 324 12.92 -10.67 -39.98
C ARG A 324 11.70 -10.25 -39.15
N ILE A 325 11.93 -9.81 -37.92
CA ILE A 325 10.87 -9.32 -37.02
C ILE A 325 10.27 -8.02 -37.56
N LEU A 326 11.09 -7.05 -37.96
CA LEU A 326 10.58 -5.80 -38.51
C LEU A 326 9.73 -6.03 -39.77
N LYS A 327 10.15 -6.92 -40.67
CA LYS A 327 9.37 -7.32 -41.84
C LYS A 327 8.04 -7.99 -41.48
N LYS A 328 8.03 -8.83 -40.43
CA LYS A 328 6.81 -9.45 -39.90
C LYS A 328 5.77 -8.42 -39.44
N TYR A 329 6.20 -7.33 -38.79
CA TYR A 329 5.29 -6.29 -38.31
C TYR A 329 4.97 -5.20 -39.34
N LYS A 330 5.78 -5.07 -40.41
CA LYS A 330 5.48 -4.16 -41.53
C LYS A 330 4.07 -4.39 -42.11
N ASN A 331 3.61 -5.63 -42.16
CA ASN A 331 2.28 -5.97 -42.69
C ASN A 331 1.15 -5.75 -41.67
N LYS A 332 1.48 -5.47 -40.41
CA LYS A 332 0.51 -5.29 -39.32
C LYS A 332 0.38 -3.83 -38.88
N ILE A 333 1.38 -3.01 -39.19
CA ILE A 333 1.47 -1.61 -38.81
C ILE A 333 1.39 -0.79 -40.10
N GLU A 334 0.23 -0.17 -40.33
CA GLU A 334 0.02 0.76 -41.43
C GLU A 334 1.08 1.88 -41.39
N ASP A 335 1.57 2.34 -42.54
CA ASP A 335 2.64 3.33 -42.70
C ASP A 335 4.00 2.99 -42.05
N MET A 336 4.21 1.75 -41.60
CA MET A 336 5.53 1.30 -41.17
C MET A 336 6.50 1.15 -42.34
N HIS A 337 7.65 1.80 -42.23
CA HIS A 337 8.73 1.67 -43.19
C HIS A 337 9.86 0.82 -42.59
N VAL A 338 10.34 -0.18 -43.32
CA VAL A 338 11.53 -0.97 -42.95
C VAL A 338 12.58 -0.75 -44.02
N ARG A 339 13.71 -0.16 -43.62
CA ARG A 339 14.85 0.04 -44.52
C ARG A 339 15.60 -1.28 -44.63
N VAL A 340 15.59 -1.86 -45.84
CA VAL A 340 16.41 -3.01 -46.16
C VAL A 340 17.85 -2.50 -46.36
N SER A 341 18.60 -2.30 -45.28
CA SER A 341 20.06 -2.33 -45.42
C SER A 341 20.52 -3.78 -45.31
N LYS A 342 21.60 -4.12 -46.00
CA LYS A 342 22.39 -5.30 -45.63
C LYS A 342 22.84 -5.07 -44.17
N LEU A 343 22.46 -5.98 -43.29
CA LEU A 343 23.03 -6.09 -41.95
C LEU A 343 24.13 -7.16 -42.01
#